data_AF-Q5H064-F1
#
_entry.id   AF-Q5H064-F1
#
_cell.length_a   1.000
_cell.length_b   1.000
_cell.length_c   1.000
_cell.angle_alpha   90.00
_cell.angle_beta   90.00
_cell.angle_gamma   90.00
#
_symmetry.space_group_name_H-M   'P 1'
#
loop_
_entity.id
_entity.type
_entity.pdbx_description
1 polymer ?
#
loop_
_entity_poly.entity_id
_entity_poly.type
_entity_poly.pdbx_seq_one_letter_code
_entity_poly.pdbx_strand_id
1 'polypeptide(L)'
;MVSAPARRALVREWIEGGASERCALAAIGMSASALRYRPREDRNVELRERILALAHRHRRYGVGMISLKLRQEGRLVNYKRVERLYRQQQLQVRHRKRKKVPVGERQPLLRPAQANPVWSMDVVFDRTAEGRVIKCLVIVDDYNQHRPKKAIGAMTPATYAQQLANSDIINPGL
;
A
#
# COMPACT_ATOMS: atom_id res chain seq x y z
N MET A 1 21.24 33.89 2.46
CA MET A 1 20.17 34.64 1.76
C MET A 1 19.10 35.02 2.79
N VAL A 2 18.88 36.30 3.06
CA VAL A 2 17.92 36.74 4.10
C VAL A 2 16.49 36.71 3.54
N SER A 3 15.53 36.15 4.28
CA SER A 3 14.14 36.01 3.84
C SER A 3 13.41 37.37 3.80
N ALA A 4 12.40 37.50 2.95
CA ALA A 4 11.59 38.73 2.86
C ALA A 4 10.87 39.12 4.18
N PRO A 5 10.40 38.17 5.03
CA PRO A 5 9.93 38.50 6.38
C PRO A 5 11.02 39.07 7.29
N ALA A 6 12.24 38.51 7.25
CA ALA A 6 13.35 38.98 8.08
C ALA A 6 13.80 40.39 7.69
N ARG A 7 13.91 40.69 6.39
CA ARG A 7 14.19 42.05 5.91
C ARG A 7 13.10 43.04 6.33
N ARG A 8 11.82 42.63 6.33
CA ARG A 8 10.70 43.48 6.79
C ARG A 8 10.80 43.81 8.27
N ALA A 9 11.17 42.84 9.10
CA ALA A 9 11.35 43.05 10.53
C ALA A 9 12.48 44.07 10.78
N LEU A 10 13.61 43.92 10.08
CA LEU A 10 14.75 44.83 10.18
C LEU A 10 14.38 46.28 9.77
N VAL A 11 13.61 46.45 8.68
CA VAL A 11 13.14 47.79 8.24
C VAL A 11 12.27 48.43 9.32
N ARG A 12 11.39 47.65 9.97
CA ARG A 12 10.52 48.18 11.05
C ARG A 12 11.32 48.59 12.27
N GLU A 13 12.28 47.78 12.68
CA GLU A 13 13.17 48.06 13.80
C GLU A 13 13.99 49.34 13.56
N TRP A 14 14.51 49.54 12.34
CA TRP A 14 15.24 50.76 11.99
C TRP A 14 14.36 52.00 12.01
N ILE A 15 13.10 51.88 11.55
CA ILE A 15 12.12 52.97 11.61
C ILE A 15 11.78 53.31 13.07
N GLU A 16 11.59 52.30 13.92
CA GLU A 16 11.37 52.48 15.37
C GLU A 16 12.59 53.13 16.06
N GLY A 17 13.80 52.84 15.58
CA GLY A 17 15.05 53.47 16.00
C GLY A 17 15.30 54.88 15.45
N GLY A 18 14.34 55.47 14.73
CA GLY A 18 14.39 56.86 14.25
C GLY A 18 14.86 57.04 12.80
N ALA A 19 15.11 55.97 12.04
CA ALA A 19 15.41 56.08 10.62
C ALA A 19 14.15 56.42 9.80
N SER A 20 14.29 57.22 8.74
CA SER A 20 13.18 57.43 7.80
C SER A 20 12.90 56.15 7.00
N GLU A 21 11.63 55.92 6.63
CA GLU A 21 11.22 54.75 5.82
C GLU A 21 12.07 54.61 4.55
N ARG A 22 12.37 55.71 3.85
CA ARG A 22 13.22 55.70 2.64
C ARG A 22 14.65 55.27 2.94
N CYS A 23 15.23 55.75 4.04
CA CYS A 23 16.60 55.41 4.44
C CYS A 23 16.71 53.91 4.79
N ALA A 24 15.77 53.41 5.62
CA ALA A 24 15.75 52.00 6.02
C ALA A 24 15.53 51.07 4.80
N LEU A 25 14.60 51.41 3.91
CA LEU A 25 14.35 50.62 2.69
C LEU A 25 15.54 50.60 1.74
N ALA A 26 16.25 51.73 1.57
CA ALA A 26 17.44 51.84 0.73
C ALA A 26 18.61 51.02 1.30
N ALA A 27 18.87 51.13 2.60
CA ALA A 27 19.95 50.39 3.27
C ALA A 27 19.72 48.87 3.22
N ILE A 28 18.47 48.42 3.35
CA ILE A 28 18.12 46.99 3.43
C ILE A 28 17.83 46.38 2.04
N GLY A 29 17.64 47.22 1.01
CA GLY A 29 17.31 46.78 -0.34
C GLY A 29 15.93 46.12 -0.41
N MET A 30 14.90 46.82 0.09
CA MET A 30 13.51 46.37 0.09
C MET A 30 12.60 47.43 -0.54
N SER A 31 11.56 47.02 -1.29
CA SER A 31 10.55 47.94 -1.80
C SER A 31 9.53 48.32 -0.72
N ALA A 32 8.96 49.52 -0.80
CA ALA A 32 7.87 49.94 0.09
C ALA A 32 6.64 49.03 -0.02
N SER A 33 6.36 48.49 -1.22
CA SER A 33 5.27 47.52 -1.41
C SER A 33 5.50 46.21 -0.65
N ALA A 34 6.75 45.73 -0.59
CA ALA A 34 7.10 44.56 0.18
C ALA A 34 6.94 44.82 1.69
N LEU A 35 7.31 46.02 2.19
CA LEU A 35 7.09 46.41 3.58
C LEU A 35 5.61 46.39 3.98
N ARG A 36 4.74 46.88 3.10
CA ARG A 36 3.29 46.98 3.29
C ARG A 36 2.54 45.67 3.07
N TYR A 37 3.18 44.66 2.49
CA TYR A 37 2.55 43.37 2.22
C TYR A 37 2.09 42.70 3.52
N ARG A 38 0.79 42.43 3.62
CA ARG A 38 0.18 41.60 4.66
C ARG A 38 -0.14 40.21 4.09
N PRO A 39 0.36 39.12 4.69
CA PRO A 39 -0.01 37.77 4.28
C PRO A 39 -1.53 37.61 4.35
N ARG A 40 -2.11 36.93 3.36
CA ARG A 40 -3.52 36.53 3.42
C ARG A 40 -3.69 35.37 4.39
N GLU A 41 -4.81 35.38 5.11
CA GLU A 41 -5.18 34.28 6.01
C GLU A 41 -5.36 32.96 5.25
N ASP A 42 -5.01 31.85 5.90
CA ASP A 42 -5.16 30.51 5.32
C ASP A 42 -6.64 30.08 5.34
N ARG A 43 -7.32 30.24 4.21
CA ARG A 43 -8.70 29.78 4.01
C ARG A 43 -8.88 28.26 4.09
N ASN A 44 -7.83 27.49 4.35
CA ASN A 44 -7.87 26.04 4.43
C ASN A 44 -7.91 25.49 5.86
N VAL A 45 -7.88 26.35 6.89
CA VAL A 45 -7.84 25.89 8.30
C VAL A 45 -9.00 24.95 8.62
N GLU A 46 -10.24 25.40 8.42
CA GLU A 46 -11.45 24.61 8.68
C GLU A 46 -11.47 23.28 7.89
N LEU A 47 -11.12 23.34 6.60
CA LEU A 47 -11.08 22.15 5.75
C LEU A 47 -9.99 21.16 6.18
N ARG A 48 -8.83 21.66 6.62
CA ARG A 48 -7.71 20.85 7.12
C ARG A 48 -8.11 20.15 8.40
N GLU A 49 -8.71 20.86 9.35
CA GLU A 49 -9.23 20.28 10.59
C GLU A 49 -10.27 19.21 10.30
N ARG A 50 -11.16 19.44 9.33
CA ARG A 50 -12.16 18.44 8.97
C ARG A 50 -11.53 17.20 8.34
N ILE A 51 -10.56 17.37 7.44
CA ILE A 51 -9.79 16.26 6.85
C ILE A 51 -9.09 15.45 7.95
N LEU A 52 -8.46 16.10 8.92
CA LEU A 52 -7.80 15.46 10.05
C LEU A 52 -8.80 14.65 10.89
N ALA A 53 -9.94 15.25 11.24
CA ALA A 53 -10.99 14.57 12.00
C ALA A 53 -11.49 13.30 11.30
N LEU A 54 -11.71 13.37 9.98
CA LEU A 54 -12.12 12.21 9.19
C LEU A 54 -11.03 11.13 9.09
N ALA A 55 -9.76 11.54 8.92
CA ALA A 55 -8.64 10.62 8.85
C ALA A 55 -8.37 9.91 10.19
N HIS A 56 -8.53 10.61 11.31
CA HIS A 56 -8.42 10.02 12.64
C HIS A 56 -9.56 9.04 12.93
N ARG A 57 -10.80 9.41 12.55
CA ARG A 57 -11.97 8.51 12.67
C ARG A 57 -11.83 7.27 11.78
N HIS A 58 -11.26 7.41 10.59
CA HIS A 58 -11.16 6.35 9.60
C HIS A 58 -9.72 6.11 9.14
N ARG A 59 -8.89 5.49 10.00
CA ARG A 59 -7.44 5.29 9.78
C ARG A 59 -7.04 4.54 8.49
N ARG A 60 -7.96 3.82 7.85
CA ARG A 60 -7.72 3.07 6.59
C ARG A 60 -8.12 3.84 5.33
N TYR A 61 -8.76 4.99 5.48
CA TYR A 61 -9.26 5.75 4.35
C TYR A 61 -8.14 6.54 3.71
N GLY A 62 -7.94 6.33 2.41
CA GLY A 62 -7.11 7.22 1.59
C GLY A 62 -7.89 8.47 1.15
N VAL A 63 -7.20 9.33 0.40
CA VAL A 63 -7.73 10.61 -0.09
C VAL A 63 -9.08 10.48 -0.81
N GLY A 64 -9.29 9.42 -1.61
CA GLY A 64 -10.55 9.17 -2.31
C GLY A 64 -11.72 9.01 -1.35
N MET A 65 -11.56 8.20 -0.31
CA MET A 65 -12.59 7.98 0.71
C MET A 65 -12.84 9.23 1.55
N ILE A 66 -11.80 10.00 1.87
CA ILE A 66 -11.96 11.27 2.58
C ILE A 66 -12.72 12.29 1.71
N SER A 67 -12.39 12.39 0.42
CA SER A 67 -13.11 13.28 -0.51
C SER A 67 -14.59 12.88 -0.66
N LEU A 68 -14.89 11.58 -0.67
CA LEU A 68 -16.26 11.07 -0.68
C LEU A 68 -17.00 11.45 0.61
N LYS A 69 -16.36 11.31 1.78
CA LYS A 69 -16.95 11.71 3.06
C LYS A 69 -17.23 13.20 3.14
N LEU A 70 -16.30 14.03 2.68
CA LEU A 70 -16.52 15.48 2.57
C LEU A 70 -17.73 15.80 1.66
N ARG A 71 -17.87 15.09 0.54
CA ARG A 71 -19.02 15.25 -0.36
C ARG A 71 -20.34 14.81 0.29
N GLN A 72 -20.34 13.73 1.06
CA GLN A 72 -21.51 13.26 1.82
C GLN A 72 -21.94 14.26 2.90
N GLU A 73 -21.00 15.04 3.45
CA GLU A 73 -21.26 16.14 4.37
C GLU A 73 -21.69 17.45 3.68
N GLY A 74 -21.91 17.42 2.35
CA GLY A 74 -22.28 18.59 1.56
C GLY A 74 -21.12 19.53 1.21
N ARG A 75 -19.88 19.20 1.59
CA ARG A 75 -18.70 20.01 1.27
C ARG A 75 -18.17 19.66 -0.12
N LEU A 76 -18.63 20.41 -1.12
CA LEU A 76 -18.17 20.29 -2.51
C LEU A 76 -16.78 20.92 -2.69
N VAL A 77 -15.74 20.13 -2.43
CA VAL A 77 -14.34 20.55 -2.58
C VAL A 77 -13.68 19.78 -3.72
N ASN A 78 -12.91 20.48 -4.55
CA ASN A 78 -12.12 19.85 -5.59
C ASN A 78 -11.17 18.79 -4.99
N TYR A 79 -11.18 17.59 -5.58
CA TYR A 79 -10.33 16.48 -5.18
C TYR A 79 -8.84 16.86 -5.05
N LYS A 80 -8.28 17.62 -6.00
CA LYS A 80 -6.87 18.06 -5.97
C LYS A 80 -6.56 18.91 -4.73
N ARG A 81 -7.53 19.72 -4.28
CA ARG A 81 -7.38 20.55 -3.07
C ARG A 81 -7.36 19.67 -1.81
N VAL A 82 -8.23 18.67 -1.75
CA VAL A 82 -8.25 17.69 -0.65
C VAL A 82 -6.95 16.90 -0.63
N GLU A 83 -6.50 16.40 -1.78
CA GLU A 83 -5.25 15.65 -1.92
C GLU A 83 -4.04 16.44 -1.43
N ARG A 84 -3.92 17.71 -1.84
CA ARG A 84 -2.82 18.59 -1.42
C ARG A 84 -2.81 18.76 0.11
N LEU A 85 -3.95 19.07 0.72
CA LEU A 85 -4.05 19.23 2.18
C LEU A 85 -3.77 17.92 2.92
N TYR A 86 -4.32 16.81 2.43
CA TYR A 86 -4.08 15.47 2.97
C TYR A 86 -2.59 15.11 2.96
N ARG A 87 -1.89 15.44 1.86
CA ARG A 87 -0.45 15.21 1.71
C ARG A 87 0.38 16.10 2.64
N GLN A 88 0.02 17.38 2.77
CA GLN A 88 0.66 18.32 3.70
C GLN A 88 0.52 17.88 5.17
N GLN A 89 -0.59 17.22 5.52
CA GLN A 89 -0.81 16.65 6.86
C GLN A 89 -0.19 15.25 7.04
N GLN A 90 0.55 14.74 6.06
CA GLN A 90 1.22 13.43 6.11
C GLN A 90 0.28 12.25 6.42
N LEU A 91 -0.96 12.32 5.94
CA LEU A 91 -2.00 11.33 6.26
C LEU A 91 -1.94 10.09 5.35
N GLN A 92 -0.89 9.89 4.55
CA GLN A 92 -0.86 8.78 3.58
C GLN A 92 -1.01 7.42 4.30
N VAL A 93 -2.00 6.64 3.87
CA VAL A 93 -2.22 5.30 4.40
C VAL A 93 -1.04 4.42 4.02
N ARG A 94 -0.31 3.93 5.02
CA ARG A 94 0.82 3.04 4.79
C ARG A 94 0.33 1.66 4.38
N HIS A 95 0.80 1.17 3.24
CA HIS A 95 0.59 -0.21 2.85
C HIS A 95 1.32 -1.15 3.81
N ARG A 96 0.58 -2.07 4.44
CA ARG A 96 1.18 -3.11 5.26
C ARG A 96 1.92 -4.08 4.34
N LYS A 97 3.25 -4.12 4.43
CA LYS A 97 4.04 -5.12 3.69
C LYS A 97 3.62 -6.51 4.18
N ARG A 98 3.38 -7.44 3.25
CA ARG A 98 3.14 -8.85 3.57
C ARG A 98 4.36 -9.35 4.35
N LYS A 99 4.15 -9.89 5.56
CA LYS A 99 5.24 -10.54 6.30
C LYS A 99 5.76 -11.68 5.43
N LYS A 100 7.02 -11.61 5.02
CA LYS A 100 7.70 -12.76 4.43
C LYS A 100 8.01 -13.69 5.61
N VAL A 101 7.44 -14.89 5.59
CA VAL A 101 7.89 -15.96 6.49
C VAL A 101 9.33 -16.25 6.08
N PRO A 102 10.32 -16.14 6.98
CA PRO A 102 11.68 -16.55 6.68
C PRO A 102 11.63 -18.00 6.17
N VAL A 103 12.29 -18.28 5.06
CA VAL A 103 12.45 -19.66 4.60
C VAL A 103 13.29 -20.33 5.67
N GLY A 104 12.69 -21.20 6.48
CA GLY A 104 13.42 -22.01 7.45
C GLY A 104 14.46 -22.89 6.75
N GLU A 105 15.39 -23.45 7.50
CA GLU A 105 16.36 -24.42 6.97
C GLU A 105 15.60 -25.54 6.26
N ARG A 106 15.77 -25.62 4.94
CA ARG A 106 15.18 -26.69 4.14
C ARG A 106 15.97 -27.95 4.44
N GLN A 107 15.36 -28.93 5.07
CA GLN A 107 15.95 -30.26 5.13
C GLN A 107 16.08 -30.80 3.71
N PRO A 108 17.23 -31.38 3.34
CA PRO A 108 17.39 -32.00 2.04
C PRO A 108 16.40 -33.16 1.92
N LEU A 109 15.62 -33.18 0.84
CA LEU A 109 14.73 -34.31 0.55
C LEU A 109 15.60 -35.53 0.20
N LEU A 110 15.49 -36.60 0.99
CA LEU A 110 16.15 -37.86 0.70
C LEU A 110 15.39 -38.54 -0.45
N ARG A 111 16.09 -38.80 -1.56
CA ARG A 111 15.52 -39.60 -2.64
C ARG A 111 15.44 -41.06 -2.16
N PRO A 112 14.27 -41.71 -2.27
CA PRO A 112 14.16 -43.14 -1.96
C PRO A 112 15.07 -43.99 -2.86
N ALA A 113 15.44 -45.20 -2.42
CA ALA A 113 16.32 -46.10 -3.16
C ALA A 113 15.59 -47.01 -4.18
N GLN A 114 14.26 -47.08 -4.09
CA GLN A 114 13.41 -47.93 -4.93
C GLN A 114 12.16 -47.16 -5.34
N ALA A 115 11.45 -47.63 -6.37
CA ALA A 115 10.19 -47.06 -6.83
C ALA A 115 9.05 -47.40 -5.86
N ASN A 116 8.08 -46.49 -5.73
CA ASN A 116 6.88 -46.60 -4.89
C ASN A 116 6.97 -46.49 -3.35
N PRO A 117 8.11 -46.25 -2.65
CA PRO A 117 8.12 -46.13 -1.19
C PRO A 117 7.72 -44.73 -0.69
N VAL A 118 7.87 -43.69 -1.51
CA VAL A 118 7.56 -42.30 -1.14
C VAL A 118 6.89 -41.59 -2.32
N TRP A 119 5.76 -40.95 -2.04
CA TRP A 119 4.96 -40.25 -3.02
C TRP A 119 4.72 -38.80 -2.58
N SER A 120 5.05 -37.85 -3.45
CA SER A 120 4.73 -36.44 -3.27
C SER A 120 3.39 -36.10 -3.92
N MET A 121 2.57 -35.33 -3.21
CA MET A 121 1.26 -34.88 -3.70
C MET A 121 1.11 -33.37 -3.55
N ASP A 122 0.55 -32.72 -4.56
CA ASP A 122 0.21 -31.29 -4.52
C ASP A 122 -1.12 -30.99 -5.24
N VAL A 123 -1.83 -29.95 -4.83
CA VAL A 123 -3.07 -29.50 -5.46
C VAL A 123 -2.82 -28.18 -6.17
N VAL A 124 -2.84 -28.23 -7.50
CA VAL A 124 -2.71 -27.06 -8.36
C VAL A 124 -4.10 -26.50 -8.66
N PHE A 125 -4.24 -25.18 -8.49
CA PHE A 125 -5.44 -24.45 -8.84
C PHE A 125 -5.16 -23.62 -10.09
N ASP A 126 -6.01 -23.79 -11.10
CA ASP A 126 -5.98 -22.98 -12.31
C ASP A 126 -7.36 -22.39 -12.59
N ARG A 127 -7.45 -21.45 -13.54
CA ARG A 127 -8.70 -20.83 -13.97
C ARG A 127 -8.80 -20.86 -15.49
N THR A 128 -9.99 -21.24 -15.98
CA THR A 128 -10.30 -21.09 -17.41
C THR A 128 -10.44 -19.62 -17.79
N ALA A 129 -10.40 -19.32 -19.10
CA ALA A 129 -10.67 -17.98 -19.63
C ALA A 129 -12.03 -17.42 -19.18
N GLU A 130 -13.00 -18.30 -18.92
CA GLU A 130 -14.35 -17.96 -18.42
C GLU A 130 -14.40 -17.78 -16.89
N GLY A 131 -13.29 -17.96 -16.17
CA GLY A 131 -13.19 -17.77 -14.72
C GLY A 131 -13.56 -18.99 -13.87
N ARG A 132 -13.85 -20.15 -14.48
CA ARG A 132 -14.11 -21.40 -13.75
C ARG A 132 -12.81 -21.92 -13.15
N VAL A 133 -12.83 -22.27 -11.86
CA VAL A 133 -11.67 -22.85 -11.16
C VAL A 133 -11.52 -24.33 -11.52
N ILE A 134 -10.35 -24.70 -12.00
CA ILE A 134 -9.91 -26.08 -12.20
C ILE A 134 -9.01 -26.45 -11.01
N LYS A 135 -9.25 -27.63 -10.43
CA LYS A 135 -8.42 -28.20 -9.36
C LYS A 135 -7.79 -29.48 -9.88
N CYS A 136 -6.47 -29.51 -9.93
CA CYS A 136 -5.71 -30.68 -10.37
C CYS A 136 -4.89 -31.18 -9.19
N LEU A 137 -5.17 -32.39 -8.70
CA LEU A 137 -4.24 -33.06 -7.80
C LEU A 137 -3.16 -33.75 -8.64
N VAL A 138 -1.91 -33.45 -8.31
CA VAL A 138 -0.70 -33.98 -8.92
C VAL A 138 -0.08 -34.94 -7.93
N ILE A 139 0.27 -36.13 -8.41
CA ILE A 139 0.87 -37.19 -7.62
C ILE A 139 2.13 -37.63 -8.36
N VAL A 140 3.25 -37.75 -7.64
CA VAL A 140 4.57 -38.07 -8.19
C VAL A 140 5.28 -39.06 -7.29
N ASP A 141 5.86 -40.12 -7.87
CA ASP A 141 6.81 -40.99 -7.18
C ASP A 141 8.16 -40.28 -7.05
N ASP A 142 8.68 -40.15 -5.83
CA ASP A 142 9.90 -39.40 -5.54
C ASP A 142 11.18 -40.09 -6.05
N TYR A 143 11.12 -41.38 -6.40
CA TYR A 143 12.26 -42.14 -6.94
C TYR A 143 12.52 -41.80 -8.41
N ASN A 144 11.54 -42.06 -9.27
CA ASN A 144 11.64 -42.02 -10.73
C ASN A 144 10.90 -40.82 -11.34
N GLN A 145 10.27 -39.97 -10.52
CA GLN A 145 9.39 -38.88 -10.93
C GLN A 145 8.19 -39.35 -11.79
N HIS A 146 7.82 -40.63 -11.67
CA HIS A 146 6.70 -41.18 -12.41
C HIS A 146 5.42 -40.50 -11.94
N ARG A 147 4.64 -40.02 -12.92
CA ARG A 147 3.37 -39.35 -12.68
C ARG A 147 2.27 -40.24 -13.25
N PRO A 148 1.46 -40.92 -12.42
CA PRO A 148 0.32 -41.65 -12.93
C PRO A 148 -0.61 -40.67 -13.67
N LYS A 149 -0.69 -40.81 -15.00
CA LYS A 149 -1.51 -39.94 -15.84
C LYS A 149 -2.99 -40.29 -15.66
N LYS A 150 -3.67 -39.64 -14.71
CA LYS A 150 -5.15 -39.60 -14.69
C LYS A 150 -5.59 -38.17 -14.36
N ALA A 151 -6.21 -37.51 -15.34
CA ALA A 151 -6.88 -36.23 -15.14
C ALA A 151 -8.02 -36.45 -14.15
N ILE A 152 -7.93 -35.78 -13.00
CA ILE A 152 -8.97 -35.79 -11.99
C ILE A 152 -10.03 -34.82 -12.52
N GLY A 153 -11.21 -35.34 -12.85
CA GLY A 153 -12.34 -34.51 -13.24
C GLY A 153 -12.82 -33.62 -12.09
N ALA A 154 -14.14 -33.50 -11.91
CA ALA A 154 -14.73 -32.62 -10.88
C ALA A 154 -14.63 -33.14 -9.42
N MET A 155 -13.76 -34.11 -9.13
CA MET A 155 -13.65 -34.73 -7.81
C MET A 155 -12.83 -33.87 -6.84
N THR A 156 -13.18 -33.93 -5.55
CA THR A 156 -12.36 -33.29 -4.51
C THR A 156 -11.07 -34.08 -4.32
N PRO A 157 -9.95 -33.42 -3.94
CA PRO A 157 -8.67 -34.10 -3.72
C PRO A 157 -8.76 -35.27 -2.73
N ALA A 158 -9.59 -35.16 -1.68
CA ALA A 158 -9.81 -36.22 -0.70
C ALA A 158 -10.54 -37.43 -1.30
N THR A 159 -11.59 -37.19 -2.10
CA THR A 159 -12.34 -38.26 -2.79
C THR A 159 -11.46 -39.00 -3.80
N TYR A 160 -10.61 -38.27 -4.54
CA TYR A 160 -9.69 -38.90 -5.47
C TYR A 160 -8.58 -39.67 -4.75
N ALA A 161 -8.03 -39.16 -3.65
CA ALA A 161 -7.04 -39.87 -2.86
C ALA A 161 -7.60 -41.21 -2.31
N GLN A 162 -8.86 -41.21 -1.85
CA GLN A 162 -9.55 -42.43 -1.43
C GLN A 162 -9.75 -43.41 -2.61
N GLN A 163 -10.15 -42.90 -3.78
CA GLN A 163 -10.28 -43.73 -4.98
C GLN A 163 -8.94 -44.32 -5.43
N LEU A 164 -7.85 -43.56 -5.32
CA LEU A 164 -6.52 -44.01 -5.68
C LEU A 164 -6.01 -45.09 -4.71
N ALA A 165 -6.25 -44.92 -3.40
CA ALA A 165 -5.92 -45.91 -2.37
C ALA A 165 -6.68 -47.23 -2.54
N ASN A 166 -7.87 -47.19 -3.12
CA ASN A 166 -8.70 -48.36 -3.40
C ASN A 166 -8.47 -48.95 -4.81
N SER A 167 -7.50 -48.42 -5.56
CA SER A 167 -7.15 -48.90 -6.89
C SER A 167 -5.77 -49.55 -6.87
N ASP A 168 -5.58 -50.62 -7.65
CA ASP A 168 -4.32 -51.39 -7.72
C ASP A 168 -3.10 -50.60 -8.23
N ILE A 169 -3.26 -49.29 -8.47
CA ILE A 169 -2.22 -48.36 -8.92
C ILE A 169 -1.22 -48.05 -7.80
N ILE A 170 -1.66 -48.09 -6.54
CA ILE A 170 -0.79 -47.95 -5.35
C ILE A 170 -0.87 -49.22 -4.49
N ASN A 171 -1.10 -50.39 -5.09
CA ASN A 171 -0.84 -51.63 -4.35
C ASN A 171 0.68 -51.81 -4.35
N PRO A 172 1.37 -51.73 -3.20
CA PRO A 172 2.77 -52.13 -3.12
C PRO A 172 2.77 -53.64 -3.34
N GLY A 173 3.11 -54.06 -4.55
CA GLY A 173 3.44 -55.46 -4.77
C GLY A 173 4.51 -55.87 -3.76
N LEU A 174 4.21 -56.90 -2.97
CA LEU A 174 5.22 -57.87 -2.58
C LEU A 174 5.77 -58.53 -3.85
#